data_AF-A0A655F3R8-F1
#
_entry.id   AF-A0A655F3R8-F1
#
_cell.length_a   1.000
_cell.length_b   1.000
_cell.length_c   1.000
_cell.angle_alpha   90.00
_cell.angle_beta   90.00
_cell.angle_gamma   90.00
#
_symmetry.space_group_name_H-M   'P 1'
#
loop_
_entity.id
_entity.type
_entity.pdbx_description
1 polymer ?
#
loop_
_entity_poly.entity_id
_entity_poly.type
_entity_poly.pdbx_seq_one_letter_code
_entity_poly.pdbx_strand_id
1 'polypeptide(L)' 'MSVLSNALTDQFEDTELDILHREEAMARYWRAVAARDYSIANVTAGQAAGLVNAVLPAADVITGMAQQAARTLTAMRAV' A
#
# COMPACT_ATOMS: atom_id res chain seq x y z
N MET A 1 3.21 7.88 7.34
CA MET A 1 2.27 6.88 6.75
C MET A 1 2.62 6.78 5.28
N SER A 2 2.86 5.58 4.75
CA SER A 2 3.20 5.39 3.32
C SER A 2 1.91 5.15 2.52
N VAL A 3 1.81 5.75 1.34
CA VAL A 3 0.70 5.57 0.39
C VAL A 3 1.25 5.11 -0.96
N LEU A 4 0.43 4.41 -1.75
CA LEU A 4 0.78 4.12 -3.14
C LEU A 4 0.71 5.39 -3.98
N SER A 5 1.65 5.54 -4.91
CA SER A 5 1.61 6.64 -5.88
C SER A 5 0.40 6.50 -6.80
N ASN A 6 -0.28 7.62 -7.01
CA ASN A 6 -1.41 7.78 -7.90
C ASN A 6 -1.56 9.26 -8.31
N ALA A 7 -2.59 9.59 -9.10
CA ALA A 7 -2.76 10.95 -9.61
C ALA A 7 -2.96 12.02 -8.52
N LEU A 8 -3.38 11.63 -7.30
CA LEU A 8 -3.47 12.56 -6.18
C LEU A 8 -2.09 12.82 -5.56
N THR A 9 -1.34 11.77 -5.24
CA THR A 9 -0.01 11.94 -4.64
C THR A 9 0.95 12.64 -5.59
N ASP A 10 0.85 12.36 -6.89
CA ASP A 10 1.69 12.99 -7.91
C ASP A 10 1.37 14.49 -8.05
N GLN A 11 0.12 14.89 -7.80
CA GLN A 11 -0.30 16.29 -7.86
C GLN A 11 0.16 17.11 -6.65
N PHE A 12 0.26 16.47 -5.48
CA PHE A 12 0.55 17.12 -4.20
C PHE A 12 1.88 16.67 -3.60
N GLU A 13 2.78 16.12 -4.41
CA GLU A 13 4.15 15.79 -4.00
C GLU A 13 4.80 17.06 -3.43
N ASP A 14 5.44 16.94 -2.26
CA ASP A 14 6.03 18.04 -1.48
C ASP A 14 5.04 19.13 -0.99
N THR A 15 3.73 18.94 -1.20
CA THR A 15 2.67 19.91 -0.87
C THR A 15 1.42 19.22 -0.33
N GLU A 16 1.57 18.12 0.40
CA GLU A 16 0.48 17.20 0.74
C GLU A 16 -0.65 17.86 1.56
N LEU A 17 -0.31 18.87 2.37
CA LEU A 17 -1.29 19.61 3.18
C LEU A 17 -2.08 20.64 2.38
N ASP A 18 -1.63 21.01 1.18
CA ASP A 18 -2.30 22.01 0.35
C ASP A 18 -3.67 21.54 -0.15
N ILE A 19 -3.87 20.22 -0.24
CA ILE A 19 -5.18 19.65 -0.60
C ILE A 19 -6.30 20.11 0.34
N LEU A 20 -5.98 20.34 1.62
CA LEU A 20 -6.94 20.79 2.63
C LEU A 20 -7.50 22.18 2.32
N HIS A 21 -6.74 22.98 1.55
CA HIS A 21 -7.10 24.33 1.16
C HIS A 21 -7.69 24.40 -0.25
N ARG A 22 -7.87 23.26 -0.93
CA ARG A 22 -8.40 23.18 -2.30
C ARG A 22 -9.71 22.39 -2.31
N GLU A 23 -10.82 23.11 -2.15
CA GLU A 23 -12.17 22.55 -2.07
C GLU A 23 -12.50 21.61 -3.23
N GLU A 24 -12.16 21.98 -4.47
CA GLU A 24 -12.38 21.14 -5.64
C GLU A 24 -11.58 19.83 -5.60
N ALA A 25 -10.32 19.89 -5.14
CA ALA A 25 -9.47 18.70 -5.02
C ALA A 25 -9.99 17.76 -3.93
N MET A 26 -10.47 18.32 -2.81
CA MET A 26 -11.09 17.56 -1.73
C MET A 26 -12.41 16.90 -2.19
N ALA A 27 -13.25 17.63 -2.93
CA ALA A 27 -14.48 17.08 -3.51
C ALA A 27 -14.19 15.96 -4.51
N ARG A 28 -13.14 16.10 -5.35
CA ARG A 28 -12.68 15.05 -6.27
C ARG A 28 -12.19 13.83 -5.50
N TYR A 29 -11.39 14.02 -4.45
CA TYR A 29 -10.91 12.94 -3.59
C TYR A 29 -12.05 12.14 -2.96
N TRP A 30 -13.03 12.80 -2.33
CA TRP A 30 -14.15 12.10 -1.71
C TRP A 30 -15.03 11.35 -2.71
N ARG A 31 -15.20 11.90 -3.92
CA ARG A 31 -15.89 11.19 -5.01
C ARG A 31 -15.12 9.93 -5.41
N ALA A 32 -13.80 10.01 -5.53
CA ALA A 32 -12.95 8.86 -5.84
C ALA A 32 -13.02 7.79 -4.74
N VAL A 33 -13.01 8.18 -3.45
CA VAL A 33 -13.19 7.27 -2.32
C VAL A 33 -14.54 6.55 -2.40
N ALA A 34 -15.63 7.29 -2.63
CA ALA A 34 -16.97 6.70 -2.75
C ALA A 34 -17.09 5.73 -3.94
N ALA A 35 -16.41 6.03 -5.05
CA ALA A 35 -16.38 5.20 -6.25
C ALA A 35 -15.36 4.05 -6.19
N ARG A 36 -14.52 3.97 -5.14
CA ARG A 36 -13.36 3.07 -5.06
C ARG A 36 -12.39 3.23 -6.23
N ASP A 37 -12.24 4.46 -6.71
CA ASP A 37 -11.29 4.82 -7.76
C ASP A 37 -9.91 5.08 -7.16
N TYR A 38 -9.10 4.03 -7.05
CA TYR A 38 -7.75 4.10 -6.47
C TYR A 38 -6.71 4.77 -7.37
N SER A 39 -7.07 5.18 -8.59
CA SER A 39 -6.22 6.05 -9.41
C SER A 39 -6.13 7.47 -8.82
N ILE A 40 -7.04 7.83 -7.92
CA ILE A 40 -7.08 9.12 -7.20
C ILE A 40 -7.20 8.90 -5.68
N ALA A 41 -8.07 8.00 -5.24
CA ALA A 41 -8.23 7.70 -3.82
C ALA A 41 -6.95 7.10 -3.24
N ASN A 42 -6.55 7.57 -2.06
CA ASN A 42 -5.35 7.09 -1.41
C ASN A 42 -5.46 5.61 -1.04
N VAL A 43 -4.34 4.90 -1.18
CA VAL A 43 -4.20 3.53 -0.70
C VAL A 43 -3.04 3.50 0.29
N THR A 44 -3.34 3.24 1.56
CA THR A 44 -2.30 3.08 2.58
C THR A 44 -1.60 1.74 2.41
N ALA A 45 -0.31 1.79 2.06
CA ALA A 45 0.50 0.61 1.88
C ALA A 45 1.97 0.91 2.21
N GLY A 46 2.65 -0.03 2.86
CA GLY A 46 4.10 0.02 3.04
C GLY A 46 4.85 -0.46 1.79
N GLN A 47 6.16 -0.22 1.76
CA GLN A 47 7.02 -0.59 0.63
C GLN A 47 7.01 -2.10 0.32
N ALA A 48 6.71 -2.94 1.31
CA ALA A 48 6.55 -4.39 1.13
C ALA A 48 5.41 -4.78 0.18
N ALA A 49 4.48 -3.87 -0.16
CA ALA A 49 3.43 -4.12 -1.13
C ALA A 49 3.97 -4.57 -2.50
N GLY A 50 5.15 -4.08 -2.90
CA GLY A 50 5.82 -4.52 -4.13
C GLY A 50 6.26 -5.99 -4.15
N LEU A 51 6.23 -6.67 -3.01
CA LEU A 51 6.54 -8.10 -2.88
C LEU A 51 5.30 -8.99 -2.96
N VAL A 52 4.08 -8.40 -2.94
CA VAL A 52 2.82 -9.14 -2.96
C VAL A 52 2.41 -9.41 -4.40
N ASN A 53 2.33 -10.68 -4.79
CA ASN A 53 2.01 -11.13 -6.15
C ASN A 53 0.73 -11.98 -6.25
N ALA A 54 0.09 -12.29 -5.13
CA ALA A 54 -1.11 -13.11 -5.07
C ALA A 54 -2.01 -12.70 -3.90
N VAL A 55 -3.31 -12.89 -4.05
CA VAL A 55 -4.30 -12.78 -2.98
C VAL A 55 -4.53 -14.18 -2.43
N LEU A 56 -4.24 -14.37 -1.15
CA LEU A 56 -4.33 -15.66 -0.47
C LEU A 56 -5.19 -15.55 0.80
N PRO A 57 -5.80 -16.65 1.26
CA PRO A 57 -6.34 -16.72 2.61
C PRO A 57 -5.29 -16.33 3.66
N ALA A 58 -5.73 -15.62 4.71
CA ALA A 58 -4.82 -15.17 5.76
C ALA A 58 -4.04 -16.32 6.42
N ALA A 59 -4.68 -17.49 6.60
CA ALA A 59 -4.04 -18.68 7.14
C ALA A 59 -2.85 -19.12 6.27
N ASP A 60 -3.02 -19.15 4.95
CA ASP A 60 -1.99 -19.57 4.01
C ASP A 60 -0.79 -18.61 4.01
N VAL A 61 -1.04 -17.30 4.15
CA VAL A 61 0.03 -16.30 4.30
C VAL A 61 0.88 -16.58 5.54
N ILE A 62 0.24 -16.75 6.71
CA ILE A 62 0.95 -16.99 7.97
C ILE A 62 1.71 -18.31 7.93
N THR A 63 1.08 -19.37 7.44
CA THR A 63 1.75 -20.68 7.29
C THR A 63 2.94 -20.58 6.34
N GLY A 64 2.79 -19.92 5.19
CA GLY A 64 3.88 -19.70 4.23
C GLY A 64 5.04 -18.92 4.83
N MET A 65 4.76 -17.83 5.55
CA MET A 65 5.75 -17.03 6.25
C MET A 65 6.53 -17.85 7.29
N ALA A 66 5.84 -18.62 8.12
CA ALA A 66 6.47 -19.46 9.15
C ALA A 66 7.39 -20.54 8.53
N GLN A 67 6.93 -21.19 7.46
CA GLN A 67 7.73 -22.18 6.74
C GLN A 67 8.95 -21.56 6.06
N GLN A 68 8.81 -20.38 5.46
CA GLN A 68 9.93 -19.66 4.85
C GLN A 68 10.97 -19.25 5.89
N ALA A 69 10.52 -18.71 7.03
CA ALA A 69 11.40 -18.37 8.15
C ALA A 69 12.18 -19.59 8.66
N ALA A 70 11.50 -20.73 8.85
CA ALA A 70 12.16 -21.97 9.28
C ALA A 70 13.24 -22.41 8.30
N ARG A 71 12.95 -22.41 6.99
CA ARG A 71 13.94 -22.76 5.95
C ARG A 71 15.14 -21.82 5.97
N THR A 72 14.92 -20.51 6.04
CA THR A 72 15.99 -19.51 6.10
C THR A 72 16.88 -19.71 7.33
N LEU A 73 16.28 -19.92 8.50
CA LEU A 73 17.02 -20.16 9.75
C LEU A 73 17.85 -21.44 9.68
N THR A 74 17.31 -22.54 9.13
CA THR A 74 18.07 -23.78 8.95
C THR A 74 19.25 -23.58 8.01
N ALA A 75 19.05 -22.88 6.88
CA ALA A 75 20.12 -22.61 5.93
C ALA A 75 21.24 -21.76 6.54
N MET A 76 20.91 -20.78 7.39
CA MET A 76 21.90 -19.95 8.09
C MET A 76 22.73 -20.72 9.11
N ARG A 77 22.21 -21.81 9.68
CA ARG A 77 22.96 -22.66 10.63
C ARG A 77 23.88 -23.68 9.96
N ALA A 78 23.72 -23.89 8.65
CA ALA A 78 24.53 -24.81 7.87
C ALA A 78 25.77 -24.13 7.25
N VAL A 79 25.92 -22.82 7.47
CA VAL A 79 27.09 -21.99 7.13
C VAL A 79 27.92 -21.77 8.40
#